data_AF-A0A2V2YVV2-F1
#
_entry.id   AF-A0A2V2YVV2-F1
#
_cell.length_a   1.000
_cell.length_b   1.000
_cell.length_c   1.000
_cell.angle_alpha   90.00
_cell.angle_beta   90.00
_cell.angle_gamma   90.00
#
_symmetry.space_group_name_H-M   'P 1'
#
loop_
_entity.id
_entity.type
_entity.pdbx_description
1 polymer ?
#
loop_
_entity_poly.entity_id
_entity_poly.type
_entity_poly.pdbx_seq_one_letter_code
_entity_poly.pdbx_strand_id
1 'polypeptide(L)'
;MFSQGEGVLAVGSGAILVALVQAWYESGLSKLTVLVTNTQPTDIEELKTALEQTLLSDSEAVLNILEAAKDNEVDWEAAVRPYFFIAYVAQQGDLEELQKLQVACLAQKKLLLSAMILRGRGMVGPLLDPEGDGRFASAWRRVHSTVFPENWESQPFSAAASTLLSNLIVNEWHKRLGGEPNCRNQCYLLNPLTLEGSWHPILPHPFLSRLEPVRAVLDPELYLETEHEPNAEEWFSWFSSLTSEVSGIFHVWEEGTLNQLPLAQCLVQPADPLSEGPSRLLPTIVSSALTHAEARRESALAGLESYTARMAPQLVPESLLLQQEQIHIGAGLTFAEAVRRGLSTYLSRALGNRTIHQALILKHGMECTRMEDVQCQFYWQALNILEGEPLITTGESLLGFPVVWVHSGDCWYGGVSLSVTLALRQSLKNALMKTEAASVSSVIWNNPKQQSVTIPSGDPIDHALWVRSAVQILKQQHTRLEVFDLRWESFLREGPVEVVGIMLSEEVSS
;
A
#
# COMPACT_ATOMS: atom_id res chain seq x y z
N MET A 1 -7.58 -39.81 4.04
CA MET A 1 -8.55 -40.62 3.27
C MET A 1 -9.92 -40.14 3.68
N PHE A 2 -10.49 -39.17 2.95
CA PHE A 2 -11.79 -38.60 3.28
C PHE A 2 -12.86 -39.50 2.67
N SER A 3 -13.67 -40.14 3.52
CA SER A 3 -14.85 -40.87 3.07
C SER A 3 -15.85 -39.88 2.46
N GLN A 4 -16.53 -40.30 1.39
CA GLN A 4 -17.55 -39.55 0.63
C GLN A 4 -18.83 -39.25 1.45
N GLY A 5 -18.69 -38.78 2.70
CA GLY A 5 -19.78 -38.61 3.67
C GLY A 5 -19.85 -37.25 4.38
N GLU A 6 -18.86 -36.35 4.25
CA GLU A 6 -18.82 -35.08 5.01
C GLU A 6 -18.90 -33.85 4.10
N GLY A 7 -20.14 -33.63 3.63
CA GLY A 7 -20.85 -32.38 3.34
C GLY A 7 -20.11 -31.16 2.77
N VAL A 8 -20.46 -30.79 1.53
CA VAL A 8 -20.38 -29.41 1.03
C VAL A 8 -21.74 -28.73 1.21
N LEU A 9 -21.71 -27.49 1.72
CA LEU A 9 -22.87 -26.61 1.80
C LEU A 9 -22.71 -25.49 0.76
N ALA A 10 -23.61 -25.42 -0.20
CA ALA A 10 -23.79 -24.25 -1.05
C ALA A 10 -24.76 -23.28 -0.36
N VAL A 11 -24.37 -22.02 -0.23
CA VAL A 11 -25.16 -20.95 0.37
C VAL A 11 -25.30 -19.83 -0.65
N GLY A 12 -26.49 -19.28 -0.82
CA GLY A 12 -26.64 -18.14 -1.72
C GLY A 12 -28.06 -17.83 -2.17
N SER A 13 -28.12 -17.06 -3.26
CA SER A 13 -29.36 -16.70 -3.95
C SER A 13 -29.14 -16.34 -5.43
N GLY A 14 -30.23 -16.31 -6.20
CA GLY A 14 -30.24 -15.92 -7.61
C GLY A 14 -29.65 -16.96 -8.58
N ALA A 15 -29.52 -16.56 -9.85
CA ALA A 15 -29.15 -17.45 -10.95
C ALA A 15 -27.75 -18.07 -10.80
N ILE A 16 -26.85 -17.41 -10.06
CA ILE A 16 -25.51 -17.96 -9.78
C ILE A 16 -25.57 -19.19 -8.88
N LEU A 17 -26.54 -19.27 -7.96
CA LEU A 17 -26.75 -20.46 -7.14
C LEU A 17 -27.24 -21.64 -7.98
N VAL A 18 -28.19 -21.40 -8.88
CA VAL A 18 -28.66 -22.41 -9.84
C VAL A 18 -27.50 -22.94 -10.68
N ALA A 19 -26.68 -22.01 -11.22
CA ALA A 19 -25.50 -22.37 -12.00
C ALA A 19 -24.45 -23.16 -11.19
N LEU A 20 -24.31 -22.90 -9.88
CA LEU A 20 -23.42 -23.65 -9.00
C LEU A 20 -23.91 -25.08 -8.81
N VAL A 21 -25.21 -25.28 -8.57
CA VAL A 21 -25.80 -26.60 -8.43
C VAL A 21 -25.64 -27.41 -9.72
N GLN A 22 -25.90 -26.80 -10.88
CA GLN A 22 -25.67 -27.45 -12.18
C GLN A 22 -24.21 -27.84 -12.37
N ALA A 23 -23.28 -26.89 -12.19
CA ALA A 23 -21.84 -27.15 -12.31
C ALA A 23 -21.34 -28.26 -11.37
N TRP A 24 -21.90 -28.36 -10.16
CA TRP A 24 -21.56 -29.39 -9.18
C TRP A 24 -21.84 -30.79 -9.73
N TYR A 25 -23.06 -31.01 -10.21
CA TYR A 25 -23.46 -32.33 -10.71
C TYR A 25 -22.89 -32.65 -12.09
N GLU A 26 -22.80 -31.66 -12.99
CA GLU A 26 -22.12 -31.85 -14.30
C GLU A 26 -20.66 -32.26 -14.13
N SER A 27 -20.04 -31.89 -13.01
CA SER A 27 -18.69 -32.31 -12.64
C SER A 27 -18.61 -33.69 -11.97
N GLY A 28 -19.74 -34.42 -11.88
CA GLY A 28 -19.82 -35.79 -11.37
C GLY A 28 -19.91 -35.90 -9.83
N LEU A 29 -20.25 -34.80 -9.13
CA LEU A 29 -20.39 -34.80 -7.67
C LEU A 29 -21.83 -35.08 -7.27
N SER A 30 -22.06 -36.15 -6.49
CA SER A 30 -23.42 -36.65 -6.22
C SER A 30 -24.08 -36.09 -4.96
N LYS A 31 -23.36 -35.39 -4.08
CA LYS A 31 -23.93 -34.90 -2.80
C LYS A 31 -23.71 -33.41 -2.62
N LEU A 32 -24.81 -32.67 -2.48
CA LEU A 32 -24.79 -31.23 -2.18
C LEU A 32 -25.94 -30.89 -1.24
N THR A 33 -25.67 -30.08 -0.22
CA THR A 33 -26.73 -29.39 0.53
C THR A 33 -26.75 -27.93 0.12
N VAL A 34 -27.94 -27.37 -0.08
CA VAL A 34 -28.14 -25.97 -0.49
C VAL A 34 -28.93 -25.25 0.59
N LEU A 35 -28.45 -24.08 1.01
CA LEU A 35 -29.15 -23.14 1.86
C LEU A 35 -29.44 -21.85 1.07
N VAL A 36 -30.72 -21.54 0.88
CA VAL A 36 -31.16 -20.35 0.13
C VAL A 36 -31.41 -19.20 1.10
N THR A 37 -30.70 -18.08 0.93
CA THR A 37 -30.71 -16.96 1.89
C THR A 37 -31.71 -15.86 1.56
N ASN A 38 -31.95 -15.58 0.28
CA ASN A 38 -32.93 -14.60 -0.19
C ASN A 38 -33.97 -15.28 -1.07
N THR A 39 -35.14 -15.61 -0.51
CA THR A 39 -36.15 -16.42 -1.18
C THR A 39 -37.05 -15.58 -2.09
N GLN A 40 -36.59 -15.31 -3.31
CA GLN A 40 -37.54 -15.10 -4.41
C GLN A 40 -38.16 -16.46 -4.74
N PRO A 41 -39.51 -16.61 -4.80
CA PRO A 41 -40.17 -17.90 -5.05
C PRO A 41 -39.72 -18.59 -6.35
N THR A 42 -39.29 -17.80 -7.33
CA THR A 42 -38.80 -18.25 -8.64
C THR A 42 -37.50 -19.05 -8.56
N ASP A 43 -36.63 -18.73 -7.61
CA ASP A 43 -35.30 -19.36 -7.50
C ASP A 43 -35.39 -20.82 -7.04
N ILE A 44 -36.36 -21.13 -6.17
CA ILE A 44 -36.54 -22.50 -5.63
C ILE A 44 -37.10 -23.44 -6.70
N GLU A 45 -38.04 -22.97 -7.53
CA GLU A 45 -38.60 -23.77 -8.61
C GLU A 45 -37.59 -23.96 -9.75
N GLU A 46 -36.74 -22.96 -10.05
CA GLU A 46 -35.62 -23.11 -10.98
C GLU A 46 -34.57 -24.10 -10.47
N LEU A 47 -34.24 -24.08 -9.17
CA LEU A 47 -33.35 -25.06 -8.53
C LEU A 47 -33.91 -26.48 -8.62
N LYS A 48 -35.20 -26.68 -8.34
CA LYS A 48 -35.86 -27.98 -8.47
C LYS A 48 -35.89 -28.46 -9.92
N THR A 49 -36.18 -27.57 -10.87
CA THR A 49 -36.19 -27.91 -12.30
C THR A 49 -34.80 -28.30 -12.79
N ALA A 50 -33.76 -27.57 -12.38
CA ALA A 50 -32.38 -27.92 -12.69
C ALA A 50 -32.03 -29.31 -12.12
N LEU A 51 -32.46 -29.60 -10.90
CA LEU A 51 -32.25 -30.90 -10.25
C LEU A 51 -32.97 -32.04 -10.99
N GLU A 52 -34.21 -31.85 -11.42
CA GLU A 52 -35.00 -32.86 -12.14
C GLU A 52 -34.32 -33.28 -13.45
N GLN A 53 -33.72 -32.33 -14.17
CA GLN A 53 -32.98 -32.61 -15.40
C GLN A 53 -31.68 -33.39 -15.13
N THR A 54 -31.02 -33.13 -14.01
CA THR A 54 -29.78 -33.80 -13.61
C THR A 54 -30.02 -35.21 -13.04
N LEU A 55 -31.07 -35.40 -12.22
CA LEU A 55 -31.45 -36.69 -11.63
C LEU A 55 -31.85 -37.75 -12.67
N LEU A 56 -32.28 -37.33 -13.87
CA LEU A 56 -32.51 -38.22 -15.00
C LEU A 56 -31.22 -38.90 -15.52
N SER A 57 -30.06 -38.34 -15.18
CA SER A 57 -28.75 -38.77 -15.68
C SER A 57 -27.91 -39.54 -14.65
N ASP A 58 -28.16 -39.38 -13.34
CA ASP A 58 -27.43 -40.05 -12.25
C ASP A 58 -28.35 -40.39 -11.06
N SER A 59 -28.52 -41.69 -10.78
CA SER A 59 -29.43 -42.19 -9.73
C SER A 59 -28.87 -42.06 -8.30
N GLU A 60 -27.60 -41.72 -8.13
CA GLU A 60 -26.98 -41.53 -6.80
C GLU A 60 -26.95 -40.07 -6.34
N ALA A 61 -27.43 -39.13 -7.16
CA ALA A 61 -27.46 -37.71 -6.83
C ALA A 61 -28.47 -37.40 -5.70
N VAL A 62 -28.02 -36.69 -4.66
CA VAL A 62 -28.82 -36.25 -3.50
C VAL A 62 -28.66 -34.74 -3.33
N LEU A 63 -29.78 -34.01 -3.40
CA LEU A 63 -29.86 -32.59 -3.07
C LEU A 63 -30.74 -32.40 -1.84
N ASN A 64 -30.20 -31.79 -0.80
CA ASN A 64 -30.97 -31.35 0.36
C ASN A 64 -31.10 -29.83 0.30
N ILE A 65 -32.33 -29.32 0.20
CA ILE A 65 -32.58 -27.87 0.25
C ILE A 65 -33.03 -27.49 1.65
N LEU A 66 -32.31 -26.55 2.27
CA LEU A 66 -32.65 -25.91 3.53
C LEU A 66 -33.19 -24.52 3.21
N GLU A 67 -34.42 -24.23 3.64
CA GLU A 67 -35.00 -22.89 3.54
C GLU A 67 -34.69 -22.08 4.80
N ALA A 68 -34.21 -20.85 4.63
CA ALA A 68 -34.13 -19.90 5.74
C ALA A 68 -35.55 -19.57 6.23
N ALA A 69 -35.79 -19.65 7.54
CA ALA A 69 -37.11 -19.34 8.11
C ALA A 69 -37.45 -17.87 7.83
N LYS A 70 -38.62 -17.60 7.25
CA LYS A 70 -39.06 -16.29 6.74
C LYS A 70 -39.02 -15.11 7.74
N ASP A 71 -38.87 -15.37 9.04
CA ASP A 71 -38.87 -14.36 10.11
C ASP A 71 -37.70 -14.48 11.11
N ASN A 72 -36.75 -15.40 10.92
CA ASN A 72 -35.59 -15.57 11.82
C ASN A 72 -34.27 -15.40 11.06
N GLU A 73 -33.31 -14.67 11.66
CA GLU A 73 -31.92 -14.71 11.21
C GLU A 73 -31.41 -16.16 11.19
N VAL A 74 -30.68 -16.52 10.13
CA VAL A 74 -30.05 -17.84 9.99
C VAL A 74 -29.06 -18.02 11.14
N ASP A 75 -29.19 -19.12 11.90
CA ASP A 75 -28.15 -19.57 12.83
C ASP A 75 -26.97 -20.14 12.02
N TRP A 76 -26.07 -19.25 11.63
CA TRP A 76 -24.93 -19.56 10.78
C TRP A 76 -24.02 -20.63 11.39
N GLU A 77 -23.81 -20.62 12.70
CA GLU A 77 -22.96 -21.61 13.36
C GLU A 77 -23.57 -23.01 13.28
N ALA A 78 -24.87 -23.15 13.56
CA ALA A 78 -25.55 -24.43 13.42
C ALA A 78 -25.60 -24.89 11.96
N ALA A 79 -25.79 -23.97 11.02
CA ALA A 79 -25.86 -24.26 9.59
C ALA A 79 -24.54 -24.80 9.02
N VAL A 80 -23.40 -24.20 9.37
CA VAL A 80 -22.09 -24.60 8.80
C VAL A 80 -21.46 -25.79 9.52
N ARG A 81 -21.82 -26.05 10.78
CA ARG A 81 -21.20 -27.09 11.64
C ARG A 81 -21.10 -28.48 10.98
N PRO A 82 -22.11 -29.01 10.27
CA PRO A 82 -22.08 -30.36 9.69
C PRO A 82 -21.15 -30.51 8.49
N TYR A 83 -20.73 -29.41 7.88
CA TYR A 83 -20.07 -29.37 6.58
C TYR A 83 -18.59 -29.09 6.73
N PHE A 84 -17.76 -29.54 5.79
CA PHE A 84 -16.33 -29.23 5.79
C PHE A 84 -16.00 -28.00 4.93
N PHE A 85 -16.71 -27.87 3.81
CA PHE A 85 -16.50 -26.82 2.83
C PHE A 85 -17.81 -26.09 2.54
N ILE A 86 -17.73 -24.77 2.57
CA ILE A 86 -18.85 -23.89 2.31
C ILE A 86 -18.57 -23.16 1.00
N ALA A 87 -19.50 -23.24 0.06
CA ALA A 87 -19.48 -22.47 -1.18
C ALA A 87 -20.53 -21.37 -1.08
N TYR A 88 -20.11 -20.12 -1.05
CA TYR A 88 -21.03 -18.97 -1.01
C TYR A 88 -21.15 -18.33 -2.39
N VAL A 89 -22.37 -18.13 -2.87
CA VAL A 89 -22.60 -17.44 -4.14
C VAL A 89 -23.70 -16.39 -4.05
N ALA A 90 -23.44 -15.19 -4.56
CA ALA A 90 -24.43 -14.11 -4.54
C ALA A 90 -24.40 -13.29 -5.82
N GLN A 91 -25.57 -13.18 -6.47
CA GLN A 91 -25.72 -12.38 -7.67
C GLN A 91 -25.79 -10.87 -7.37
N GLN A 92 -26.32 -10.51 -6.21
CA GLN A 92 -26.36 -9.14 -5.71
C GLN A 92 -25.61 -9.20 -4.38
N GLY A 93 -24.28 -9.02 -4.44
CA GLY A 93 -23.39 -9.32 -3.33
C GLY A 93 -23.80 -8.63 -2.02
N ASP A 94 -24.15 -9.43 -1.02
CA ASP A 94 -24.41 -8.98 0.34
C ASP A 94 -23.17 -9.21 1.21
N LEU A 95 -22.42 -8.13 1.44
CA LEU A 95 -21.19 -8.18 2.23
C LEU A 95 -21.47 -8.45 3.72
N GLU A 96 -22.63 -8.03 4.23
CA GLU A 96 -23.00 -8.26 5.64
C GLU A 96 -23.34 -9.72 5.88
N GLU A 97 -24.10 -10.33 4.95
CA GLU A 97 -24.38 -11.77 4.95
C GLU A 97 -23.09 -12.59 4.90
N LEU A 98 -22.21 -12.27 3.94
CA LEU A 98 -20.92 -12.95 3.82
C LEU A 98 -20.11 -12.79 5.12
N GLN A 99 -20.08 -11.61 5.73
CA GLN A 99 -19.35 -11.37 6.97
C GLN A 99 -19.87 -12.26 8.11
N LYS A 100 -21.20 -12.35 8.29
CA LYS A 100 -21.80 -13.23 9.31
C LYS A 100 -21.44 -14.70 9.05
N LEU A 101 -21.50 -15.14 7.80
CA LEU A 101 -21.09 -16.49 7.41
C LEU A 101 -19.60 -16.76 7.67
N GLN A 102 -18.72 -15.81 7.33
CA GLN A 102 -17.28 -15.91 7.57
C GLN A 102 -16.97 -16.07 9.06
N VAL A 103 -17.64 -15.31 9.94
CA VAL A 103 -17.47 -15.43 11.39
C VAL A 103 -17.84 -16.84 11.86
N ALA A 104 -18.98 -17.37 11.41
CA ALA A 104 -19.40 -18.74 11.75
C ALA A 104 -18.43 -19.80 11.22
N CYS A 105 -17.93 -19.65 9.99
CA CYS A 105 -16.92 -20.54 9.43
C CYS A 105 -15.62 -20.53 10.25
N LEU A 106 -15.14 -19.36 10.68
CA LEU A 106 -13.95 -19.26 11.53
C LEU A 106 -14.18 -19.94 12.90
N ALA A 107 -15.33 -19.68 13.53
CA ALA A 107 -15.69 -20.28 14.82
C ALA A 107 -15.77 -21.81 14.75
N GLN A 108 -16.31 -22.34 13.65
CA GLN A 108 -16.49 -23.78 13.41
C GLN A 108 -15.33 -24.43 12.64
N LYS A 109 -14.25 -23.67 12.37
CA LYS A 109 -13.07 -24.10 11.61
C LYS A 109 -13.39 -24.70 10.23
N LYS A 110 -14.21 -24.01 9.45
CA LYS A 110 -14.68 -24.43 8.12
C LYS A 110 -13.96 -23.67 7.02
N LEU A 111 -13.77 -24.34 5.88
CA LEU A 111 -13.32 -23.69 4.67
C LEU A 111 -14.50 -22.97 4.00
N LEU A 112 -14.27 -21.76 3.50
CA LEU A 112 -15.29 -21.02 2.76
C LEU A 112 -14.67 -20.40 1.50
N LEU A 113 -15.25 -20.71 0.34
CA LEU A 113 -14.97 -20.03 -0.91
C LEU A 113 -16.21 -19.27 -1.36
N SER A 114 -16.05 -17.97 -1.62
CA SER A 114 -17.14 -17.11 -2.08
C SER A 114 -16.94 -16.73 -3.54
N ALA A 115 -18.03 -16.68 -4.31
CA ALA A 115 -18.09 -15.99 -5.59
C ALA A 115 -19.27 -15.04 -5.62
N MET A 116 -19.05 -13.80 -5.97
CA MET A 116 -20.12 -12.82 -5.99
C MET A 116 -19.90 -11.77 -7.04
N ILE A 117 -20.98 -11.06 -7.35
CA ILE A 117 -20.94 -9.91 -8.24
C ILE A 117 -20.95 -8.66 -7.38
N LEU A 118 -19.86 -7.90 -7.47
CA LEU A 118 -19.69 -6.64 -6.77
C LEU A 118 -19.43 -5.54 -7.78
N ARG A 119 -20.25 -4.50 -7.73
CA ARG A 119 -20.16 -3.33 -8.62
C ARG A 119 -19.99 -3.70 -10.10
N GLY A 120 -20.76 -4.71 -10.55
CA GLY A 120 -20.75 -5.21 -11.92
C GLY A 120 -19.50 -6.03 -12.32
N ARG A 121 -18.65 -6.43 -11.37
CA ARG A 121 -17.54 -7.38 -11.59
C ARG A 121 -17.81 -8.69 -10.88
N GLY A 122 -17.45 -9.81 -11.51
CA GLY A 122 -17.42 -11.10 -10.81
C GLY A 122 -16.15 -11.22 -9.99
N MET A 123 -16.25 -11.70 -8.75
CA MET A 123 -15.13 -11.83 -7.83
C MET A 123 -15.19 -13.19 -7.14
N VAL A 124 -14.09 -13.96 -7.14
CA VAL A 124 -13.98 -15.24 -6.42
C VAL A 124 -12.82 -15.23 -5.45
N GLY A 125 -13.08 -15.69 -4.22
CA GLY A 125 -12.09 -15.80 -3.17
C GLY A 125 -11.63 -14.45 -2.61
N PRO A 126 -10.56 -14.44 -1.80
CA PRO A 126 -9.72 -15.59 -1.42
C PRO A 126 -10.47 -16.66 -0.63
N LEU A 127 -9.94 -17.88 -0.65
CA LEU A 127 -10.39 -18.98 0.19
C LEU A 127 -10.14 -18.65 1.65
N LEU A 128 -11.22 -18.65 2.43
CA LEU A 128 -11.13 -18.59 3.87
C LEU A 128 -10.68 -19.95 4.40
N ASP A 129 -9.42 -19.97 4.85
CA ASP A 129 -8.83 -21.06 5.62
C ASP A 129 -8.68 -20.57 7.07
N PRO A 130 -9.26 -21.25 8.08
CA PRO A 130 -9.13 -20.86 9.49
C PRO A 130 -7.68 -20.71 9.97
N GLU A 131 -6.74 -21.42 9.35
CA GLU A 131 -5.31 -21.37 9.67
C GLU A 131 -4.52 -20.42 8.74
N GLY A 132 -5.20 -19.76 7.80
CA GLY A 132 -4.60 -18.85 6.81
C GLY A 132 -5.11 -17.41 6.93
N ASP A 133 -4.57 -16.55 6.07
CA ASP A 133 -4.92 -15.12 6.01
C ASP A 133 -5.90 -14.74 4.90
N GLY A 134 -6.26 -15.70 4.05
CA GLY A 134 -7.23 -15.52 2.97
C GLY A 134 -8.58 -15.09 3.53
N ARG A 135 -8.96 -13.84 3.31
CA ARG A 135 -10.26 -13.29 3.73
C ARG A 135 -10.82 -12.45 2.60
N PHE A 136 -12.11 -12.64 2.29
CA PHE A 136 -12.79 -11.84 1.29
C PHE A 136 -12.69 -10.34 1.60
N ALA A 137 -12.93 -9.95 2.86
CA ALA A 137 -12.80 -8.56 3.29
C ALA A 137 -11.38 -7.98 3.10
N SER A 138 -10.32 -8.80 3.17
CA SER A 138 -8.96 -8.35 2.83
C SER A 138 -8.87 -8.03 1.35
N ALA A 139 -9.37 -8.91 0.48
CA ALA A 139 -9.39 -8.66 -0.95
C ALA A 139 -10.25 -7.44 -1.30
N TRP A 140 -11.42 -7.29 -0.68
CA TRP A 140 -12.27 -6.11 -0.88
C TRP A 140 -11.55 -4.80 -0.55
N ARG A 141 -10.73 -4.77 0.51
CA ARG A 141 -9.95 -3.59 0.89
C ARG A 141 -8.64 -3.42 0.10
N ARG A 142 -8.17 -4.46 -0.60
CA ARG A 142 -6.93 -4.44 -1.40
C ARG A 142 -7.18 -4.20 -2.89
N VAL A 143 -8.27 -4.71 -3.45
CA VAL A 143 -8.58 -4.51 -4.87
C VAL A 143 -8.84 -3.03 -5.11
N HIS A 144 -8.11 -2.45 -6.05
CA HIS A 144 -8.20 -1.04 -6.39
C HIS A 144 -9.56 -0.69 -6.97
N SER A 145 -10.06 0.47 -6.57
CA SER A 145 -11.30 1.07 -7.05
C SER A 145 -11.36 1.23 -8.56
N THR A 146 -10.20 1.43 -9.22
CA THR A 146 -10.07 1.53 -10.69
C THR A 146 -10.54 0.27 -11.43
N VAL A 147 -10.59 -0.88 -10.75
CA VAL A 147 -11.07 -2.14 -11.33
C VAL A 147 -12.60 -2.17 -11.46
N PHE A 148 -13.30 -1.32 -10.70
CA PHE A 148 -14.77 -1.24 -10.63
C PHE A 148 -15.28 0.05 -11.29
N PRO A 149 -15.71 0.02 -12.56
CA PRO A 149 -16.22 1.22 -13.24
C PRO A 149 -17.55 1.67 -12.63
N GLU A 150 -17.70 2.98 -12.39
CA GLU A 150 -18.89 3.58 -11.74
C GLU A 150 -20.22 3.27 -12.47
N ASN A 151 -20.17 2.95 -13.77
CA ASN A 151 -21.36 2.72 -14.60
C ASN A 151 -21.78 1.25 -14.72
N TRP A 152 -21.14 0.32 -14.01
CA TRP A 152 -21.39 -1.12 -14.17
C TRP A 152 -22.36 -1.70 -13.14
N GLU A 153 -22.69 -0.95 -12.08
CA GLU A 153 -23.65 -1.37 -11.05
C GLU A 153 -25.05 -1.67 -11.60
N SER A 154 -25.45 -1.02 -12.70
CA SER A 154 -26.76 -1.19 -13.33
C SER A 154 -26.80 -2.23 -14.45
N GLN A 155 -25.67 -2.88 -14.77
CA GLN A 155 -25.62 -3.81 -15.89
C GLN A 155 -26.11 -5.22 -15.48
N PRO A 156 -27.00 -5.83 -16.28
CA PRO A 156 -27.44 -7.20 -16.02
C PRO A 156 -26.27 -8.15 -16.19
N PHE A 157 -26.01 -8.96 -15.18
CA PHE A 157 -24.98 -9.99 -15.24
C PHE A 157 -25.44 -11.15 -16.14
N SER A 158 -24.55 -11.62 -17.02
CA SER A 158 -24.89 -12.66 -17.98
C SER A 158 -24.93 -14.04 -17.33
N ALA A 159 -25.83 -14.91 -17.80
CA ALA A 159 -25.87 -16.31 -17.37
C ALA A 159 -24.52 -17.02 -17.59
N ALA A 160 -23.82 -16.70 -18.69
CA ALA A 160 -22.50 -17.24 -18.99
C ALA A 160 -21.46 -16.87 -17.92
N ALA A 161 -21.49 -15.64 -17.42
CA ALA A 161 -20.60 -15.22 -16.33
C ALA A 161 -20.93 -15.96 -15.03
N SER A 162 -22.21 -16.20 -14.72
CA SER A 162 -22.62 -17.00 -13.56
C SER A 162 -22.12 -18.43 -13.66
N THR A 163 -22.29 -19.07 -14.81
CA THR A 163 -21.76 -20.41 -15.09
C THR A 163 -20.25 -20.48 -14.95
N LEU A 164 -19.51 -19.46 -15.42
CA LEU A 164 -18.05 -19.43 -15.28
C LEU A 164 -17.59 -19.32 -13.81
N LEU A 165 -18.18 -18.42 -13.03
CA LEU A 165 -17.85 -18.28 -11.60
C LEU A 165 -18.19 -19.56 -10.82
N SER A 166 -19.34 -20.15 -11.11
CA SER A 166 -19.79 -21.41 -10.51
C SER A 166 -18.85 -22.58 -10.83
N ASN A 167 -18.49 -22.75 -12.10
CA ASN A 167 -17.49 -23.75 -12.50
C ASN A 167 -16.13 -23.52 -11.85
N LEU A 168 -15.74 -22.25 -11.66
CA LEU A 168 -14.49 -21.91 -10.97
C LEU A 168 -14.50 -22.38 -9.51
N ILE A 169 -15.61 -22.18 -8.77
CA ILE A 169 -15.75 -22.72 -7.41
C ILE A 169 -15.59 -24.24 -7.39
N VAL A 170 -16.30 -24.96 -8.27
CA VAL A 170 -16.25 -26.43 -8.33
C VAL A 170 -14.84 -26.92 -8.66
N ASN A 171 -14.14 -26.24 -9.57
CA ASN A 171 -12.76 -26.54 -9.91
C ASN A 171 -11.80 -26.33 -8.74
N GLU A 172 -11.92 -25.21 -8.00
CA GLU A 172 -11.08 -24.97 -6.82
C GLU A 172 -11.38 -25.95 -5.69
N TRP A 173 -12.64 -26.40 -5.53
CA TRP A 173 -13.00 -27.51 -4.65
C TRP A 173 -12.28 -28.80 -5.04
N HIS A 174 -12.32 -29.19 -6.31
CA HIS A 174 -11.59 -30.38 -6.79
C HIS A 174 -10.08 -30.28 -6.56
N LYS A 175 -9.48 -29.12 -6.84
CA LYS A 175 -8.07 -28.88 -6.54
C LYS A 175 -7.78 -29.05 -5.07
N ARG A 176 -8.63 -28.57 -4.18
CA ARG A 176 -8.44 -28.72 -2.72
C ARG A 176 -8.40 -30.19 -2.27
N LEU A 177 -9.10 -31.09 -2.96
CA LEU A 177 -9.08 -32.53 -2.68
C LEU A 177 -7.80 -33.21 -3.18
N GLY A 178 -7.17 -32.69 -4.24
CA GLY A 178 -6.02 -33.30 -4.93
C GLY A 178 -4.69 -32.53 -4.87
N GLY A 179 -4.65 -31.33 -4.30
CA GLY A 179 -3.50 -30.41 -4.29
C GLY A 179 -3.78 -29.06 -3.62
N GLU A 180 -2.93 -28.06 -3.88
CA GLU A 180 -3.12 -26.69 -3.38
C GLU A 180 -4.00 -25.87 -4.35
N PRO A 181 -5.10 -25.26 -3.86
CA PRO A 181 -5.94 -24.41 -4.69
C PRO A 181 -5.27 -23.05 -4.94
N ASN A 182 -5.56 -22.44 -6.09
CA ASN A 182 -5.01 -21.14 -6.46
C ASN A 182 -5.56 -20.02 -5.54
N CYS A 183 -6.78 -20.21 -5.04
CA CYS A 183 -7.53 -19.18 -4.31
C CYS A 183 -7.05 -18.89 -2.88
N ARG A 184 -6.02 -19.55 -2.35
CA ARG A 184 -5.61 -19.41 -0.93
C ARG A 184 -5.31 -17.96 -0.54
N ASN A 185 -4.47 -17.28 -1.31
CA ASN A 185 -4.10 -15.87 -1.13
C ASN A 185 -4.30 -15.08 -2.44
N GLN A 186 -5.23 -15.52 -3.27
CA GLN A 186 -5.53 -14.89 -4.55
C GLN A 186 -7.02 -14.67 -4.70
N CYS A 187 -7.37 -13.60 -5.41
CA CYS A 187 -8.73 -13.30 -5.80
C CYS A 187 -8.84 -13.33 -7.32
N TYR A 188 -9.85 -14.02 -7.83
CA TYR A 188 -10.17 -14.03 -9.25
C TYR A 188 -11.12 -12.88 -9.56
N LEU A 189 -10.81 -12.09 -10.59
CA LEU A 189 -11.68 -11.02 -11.07
C LEU A 189 -12.14 -11.34 -12.49
N LEU A 190 -13.44 -11.29 -12.71
CA LEU A 190 -14.11 -11.56 -13.99
C LEU A 190 -14.75 -10.28 -14.52
N ASN A 191 -14.47 -9.98 -15.78
CA ASN A 191 -15.27 -9.07 -16.58
C ASN A 191 -16.50 -9.82 -17.12
N PRO A 192 -17.74 -9.53 -16.68
CA PRO A 192 -18.91 -10.28 -17.14
C PRO A 192 -19.31 -10.00 -18.58
N LEU A 193 -18.76 -8.95 -19.21
CA LEU A 193 -19.03 -8.60 -20.59
C LEU A 193 -18.09 -9.31 -21.56
N THR A 194 -16.79 -9.31 -21.26
CA THR A 194 -15.78 -9.97 -22.11
C THR A 194 -15.52 -11.43 -21.72
N LEU A 195 -15.98 -11.83 -20.53
CA LEU A 195 -15.68 -13.11 -19.88
C LEU A 195 -14.19 -13.37 -19.63
N GLU A 196 -13.37 -12.32 -19.73
CA GLU A 196 -11.97 -12.37 -19.35
C GLU A 196 -11.84 -12.27 -17.84
N GLY A 197 -10.96 -13.09 -17.27
CA GLY A 197 -10.63 -12.97 -15.87
C GLY A 197 -9.33 -13.64 -15.50
N SER A 198 -8.76 -13.18 -14.39
CA SER A 198 -7.43 -13.56 -13.93
C SER A 198 -7.38 -13.62 -12.41
N TRP A 199 -6.45 -14.44 -11.90
CA TRP A 199 -6.12 -14.49 -10.48
C TRP A 199 -5.12 -13.39 -10.12
N HIS A 200 -5.38 -12.70 -9.02
CA HIS A 200 -4.55 -11.62 -8.50
C HIS A 200 -4.14 -11.92 -7.06
N PRO A 201 -2.85 -11.76 -6.70
CA PRO A 201 -2.40 -11.95 -5.33
C PRO A 201 -3.04 -10.90 -4.41
N ILE A 202 -3.40 -11.33 -3.20
CA ILE A 202 -3.99 -10.48 -2.18
C ILE A 202 -3.13 -10.56 -0.92
N LEU A 203 -2.56 -9.43 -0.55
CA LEU A 203 -1.89 -9.31 0.74
C LEU A 203 -2.93 -9.21 1.86
N PRO A 204 -2.68 -9.82 3.03
CA PRO A 204 -3.55 -9.66 4.19
C PRO A 204 -3.74 -8.18 4.52
N HIS A 205 -4.95 -7.76 4.88
CA HIS A 205 -5.23 -6.34 5.16
C HIS A 205 -5.05 -6.03 6.65
N PRO A 206 -4.41 -4.91 7.04
CA PRO A 206 -4.10 -4.59 8.45
C PRO A 206 -5.24 -4.73 9.44
N PHE A 207 -6.42 -4.20 9.11
CA PHE A 207 -7.58 -4.25 10.01
C PHE A 207 -8.15 -5.65 10.24
N LEU A 208 -7.76 -6.62 9.43
CA LEU A 208 -8.25 -8.00 9.48
C LEU A 208 -7.14 -8.99 9.85
N SER A 209 -5.91 -8.50 9.95
CA SER A 209 -4.72 -9.24 10.29
C SER A 209 -4.20 -8.77 11.65
N ARG A 210 -3.34 -9.59 12.25
CA ARG A 210 -2.68 -9.19 13.48
C ARG A 210 -1.64 -8.12 13.17
N LEU A 211 -1.90 -6.89 13.62
CA LEU A 211 -0.93 -5.81 13.60
C LEU A 211 0.18 -6.09 14.61
N GLU A 212 1.41 -5.78 14.22
CA GLU A 212 2.48 -5.68 15.20
C GLU A 212 2.40 -4.37 15.97
N PRO A 213 2.71 -4.38 17.27
CA PRO A 213 2.77 -3.16 18.04
C PRO A 213 3.93 -2.30 17.57
N VAL A 214 3.67 -1.00 17.40
CA VAL A 214 4.72 0.02 17.22
C VAL A 214 5.60 0.03 18.47
N ARG A 215 6.92 0.00 18.27
CA ARG A 215 7.91 -0.01 19.36
C ARG A 215 8.85 1.16 19.21
N ALA A 216 9.10 1.85 20.32
CA ALA A 216 10.21 2.80 20.39
C ALA A 216 11.53 2.03 20.28
N VAL A 217 12.42 2.52 19.43
CA VAL A 217 13.78 1.99 19.29
C VAL A 217 14.62 2.58 20.41
N LEU A 218 15.09 1.71 21.31
CA LEU A 218 16.00 2.11 22.38
C LEU A 218 17.39 2.35 21.80
N ASP A 219 17.99 3.50 22.11
CA ASP A 219 19.33 3.89 21.67
C ASP A 219 19.55 3.70 20.15
N PRO A 220 18.86 4.50 19.29
CA PRO A 220 18.93 4.36 17.83
C PRO A 220 20.36 4.46 17.28
N GLU A 221 21.28 5.12 18.00
CA GLU A 221 22.70 5.20 17.64
C GLU A 221 23.38 3.82 17.57
N LEU A 222 22.93 2.80 18.31
CA LEU A 222 23.48 1.44 18.30
C LEU A 222 23.16 0.67 17.02
N TYR A 223 22.04 0.99 16.37
CA TYR A 223 21.59 0.30 15.16
C TYR A 223 22.33 0.79 13.90
N LEU A 224 23.01 1.93 13.99
CA LEU A 224 23.73 2.55 12.86
C LEU A 224 25.05 1.84 12.51
N GLU A 225 25.52 0.86 13.29
CA GLU A 225 26.85 0.25 13.11
C GLU A 225 26.83 -1.01 12.22
N THR A 226 25.65 -1.54 11.86
CA THR A 226 25.52 -2.90 11.29
C THR A 226 24.54 -2.93 10.13
N GLU A 227 24.90 -2.30 9.00
CA GLU A 227 23.97 -2.22 7.86
C GLU A 227 24.65 -2.67 6.56
N HIS A 228 24.07 -3.71 5.95
CA HIS A 228 24.35 -4.09 4.58
C HIS A 228 23.17 -3.62 3.73
N GLU A 229 23.41 -2.71 2.79
CA GLU A 229 22.37 -2.34 1.83
C GLU A 229 22.05 -3.56 0.96
N PRO A 230 20.77 -3.94 0.82
CA PRO A 230 20.35 -5.00 -0.07
C PRO A 230 20.78 -4.69 -1.51
N ASN A 231 21.07 -5.74 -2.27
CA ASN A 231 21.50 -5.56 -3.65
C ASN A 231 20.36 -5.02 -4.52
N ALA A 232 20.72 -4.47 -5.69
CA ALA A 232 19.76 -3.83 -6.59
C ALA A 232 18.65 -4.76 -7.09
N GLU A 233 18.97 -6.03 -7.36
CA GLU A 233 18.01 -7.01 -7.87
C GLU A 233 16.99 -7.41 -6.78
N GLU A 234 17.46 -7.52 -5.54
CA GLU A 234 16.65 -7.89 -4.38
C GLU A 234 15.58 -6.83 -4.08
N TRP A 235 15.97 -5.58 -3.89
CA TRP A 235 14.99 -4.53 -3.60
C TRP A 235 14.07 -4.27 -4.81
N PHE A 236 14.59 -4.36 -6.04
CA PHE A 236 13.79 -4.13 -7.23
C PHE A 236 12.72 -5.22 -7.42
N SER A 237 13.10 -6.49 -7.25
CA SER A 237 12.19 -7.62 -7.28
C SER A 237 11.11 -7.50 -6.21
N TRP A 238 11.49 -7.09 -5.00
CA TRP A 238 10.54 -6.92 -3.90
C TRP A 238 9.51 -5.81 -4.18
N PHE A 239 9.91 -4.61 -4.60
CA PHE A 239 8.94 -3.57 -4.97
C PHE A 239 8.09 -3.96 -6.18
N SER A 240 8.65 -4.69 -7.14
CA SER A 240 7.88 -5.24 -8.26
C SER A 240 6.77 -6.17 -7.77
N SER A 241 7.05 -6.99 -6.74
CA SER A 241 6.04 -7.89 -6.14
C SER A 241 4.92 -7.15 -5.41
N LEU A 242 5.19 -5.92 -4.96
CA LEU A 242 4.19 -5.04 -4.33
C LEU A 242 3.38 -4.23 -5.35
N THR A 243 3.76 -4.25 -6.63
CA THR A 243 3.16 -3.42 -7.67
C THR A 243 2.16 -4.23 -8.49
N SER A 244 0.91 -3.77 -8.52
CA SER A 244 -0.15 -4.37 -9.32
C SER A 244 -1.27 -3.36 -9.50
N GLU A 245 -1.68 -3.12 -10.74
CA GLU A 245 -2.81 -2.22 -11.05
C GLU A 245 -4.12 -2.67 -10.39
N VAL A 246 -4.21 -3.95 -9.99
CA VAL A 246 -5.42 -4.54 -9.43
C VAL A 246 -5.42 -4.57 -7.90
N SER A 247 -4.32 -4.95 -7.25
CA SER A 247 -4.32 -5.27 -5.81
C SER A 247 -3.00 -4.98 -5.08
N GLY A 248 -2.06 -4.31 -5.74
CA GLY A 248 -0.75 -4.01 -5.18
C GLY A 248 -0.82 -3.01 -4.03
N ILE A 249 0.25 -2.94 -3.24
CA ILE A 249 0.48 -1.77 -2.37
C ILE A 249 0.74 -0.54 -3.24
N PHE A 250 1.41 -0.74 -4.37
CA PHE A 250 1.51 0.24 -5.44
C PHE A 250 0.58 -0.15 -6.58
N HIS A 251 -0.28 0.79 -6.98
CA HIS A 251 -1.08 0.69 -8.19
C HIS A 251 -0.18 0.73 -9.43
N VAL A 252 0.76 1.69 -9.43
CA VAL A 252 1.71 1.90 -10.52
C VAL A 252 3.07 2.28 -9.93
N TRP A 253 4.14 1.78 -10.54
CA TRP A 253 5.53 2.16 -10.25
C TRP A 253 6.38 2.04 -11.52
N GLU A 254 6.56 3.15 -12.24
CA GLU A 254 7.21 3.19 -13.56
C GLU A 254 7.67 4.61 -13.95
N GLU A 255 8.38 4.74 -15.07
CA GLU A 255 8.69 6.04 -15.68
C GLU A 255 7.45 6.70 -16.33
N GLY A 256 6.55 5.90 -16.89
CA GLY A 256 5.34 6.36 -17.57
C GLY A 256 5.63 7.37 -18.69
N THR A 257 4.89 8.48 -18.69
CA THR A 257 5.01 9.57 -19.67
C THR A 257 5.78 10.78 -19.12
N LEU A 258 6.54 10.61 -18.02
CA LEU A 258 7.27 11.69 -17.36
C LEU A 258 8.42 12.24 -18.20
N ASN A 259 8.78 13.50 -17.97
CA ASN A 259 9.94 14.14 -18.59
C ASN A 259 11.24 13.56 -18.02
N GLN A 260 12.02 12.86 -18.84
CA GLN A 260 13.26 12.20 -18.41
C GLN A 260 14.50 13.09 -18.50
N LEU A 261 14.32 14.42 -18.64
CA LEU A 261 15.41 15.39 -18.75
C LEU A 261 15.14 16.62 -17.88
N PRO A 262 16.18 17.20 -17.24
CA PRO A 262 17.57 16.71 -17.22
C PRO A 262 17.80 15.53 -16.26
N LEU A 263 16.77 15.14 -15.50
CA LEU A 263 16.82 14.05 -14.52
C LEU A 263 15.94 12.89 -14.94
N ALA A 264 16.37 11.67 -14.63
CA ALA A 264 15.50 10.51 -14.70
C ALA A 264 14.37 10.68 -13.68
N GLN A 265 13.15 10.31 -14.07
CA GLN A 265 11.97 10.42 -13.23
C GLN A 265 11.20 9.09 -13.20
N CYS A 266 10.71 8.74 -12.02
CA CYS A 266 9.83 7.60 -11.81
C CYS A 266 8.67 8.05 -10.93
N LEU A 267 7.46 7.64 -11.29
CA LEU A 267 6.29 7.81 -10.43
C LEU A 267 6.00 6.55 -9.63
N VAL A 268 5.37 6.74 -8.48
CA VAL A 268 4.68 5.70 -7.74
C VAL A 268 3.29 6.20 -7.37
N GLN A 269 2.31 5.31 -7.35
CA GLN A 269 0.99 5.60 -6.80
C GLN A 269 0.59 4.53 -5.78
N PRO A 270 0.69 4.81 -4.48
CA PRO A 270 0.29 3.85 -3.45
C PRO A 270 -1.23 3.73 -3.31
N ALA A 271 -1.69 2.57 -2.85
CA ALA A 271 -3.07 2.36 -2.40
C ALA A 271 -3.31 3.06 -1.04
N ASP A 272 -4.56 3.42 -0.73
CA ASP A 272 -4.97 3.95 0.58
C ASP A 272 -5.35 2.80 1.53
N PRO A 273 -4.51 2.46 2.52
CA PRO A 273 -4.77 1.38 3.47
C PRO A 273 -5.94 1.64 4.43
N LEU A 274 -6.45 2.87 4.50
CA LEU A 274 -7.64 3.21 5.30
C LEU A 274 -8.95 3.06 4.52
N SER A 275 -8.90 2.54 3.29
CA SER A 275 -10.11 2.29 2.51
C SER A 275 -10.96 1.19 3.15
N GLU A 276 -12.26 1.42 3.24
CA GLU A 276 -13.24 0.40 3.64
C GLU A 276 -13.52 -0.63 2.52
N GLY A 277 -13.01 -0.36 1.32
CA GLY A 277 -13.14 -1.20 0.12
C GLY A 277 -14.16 -0.64 -0.90
N PRO A 278 -13.88 -0.69 -2.21
CA PRO A 278 -12.59 -1.02 -2.83
C PRO A 278 -11.50 0.01 -2.49
N SER A 279 -10.23 -0.36 -2.66
CA SER A 279 -9.11 0.47 -2.25
C SER A 279 -9.00 1.74 -3.11
N ARG A 280 -9.04 2.90 -2.46
CA ARG A 280 -8.75 4.18 -3.12
C ARG A 280 -7.24 4.31 -3.35
N LEU A 281 -6.85 5.22 -4.22
CA LEU A 281 -5.46 5.49 -4.50
C LEU A 281 -5.04 6.79 -3.80
N LEU A 282 -3.84 6.79 -3.23
CA LEU A 282 -3.19 8.00 -2.75
C LEU A 282 -2.71 8.84 -3.95
N PRO A 283 -2.38 10.13 -3.74
CA PRO A 283 -1.81 10.96 -4.78
C PRO A 283 -0.54 10.34 -5.38
N THR A 284 -0.37 10.52 -6.70
CA THR A 284 0.85 10.11 -7.39
C THR A 284 2.05 10.91 -6.90
N ILE A 285 3.17 10.22 -6.66
CA ILE A 285 4.43 10.81 -6.22
C ILE A 285 5.43 10.64 -7.35
N VAL A 286 6.08 11.73 -7.76
CA VAL A 286 7.16 11.70 -8.76
C VAL A 286 8.49 11.94 -8.04
N SER A 287 9.40 10.99 -8.16
CA SER A 287 10.78 11.12 -7.70
C SER A 287 11.72 11.27 -8.87
N SER A 288 12.79 12.03 -8.67
CA SER A 288 13.79 12.29 -9.71
C SER A 288 15.21 12.06 -9.18
N ALA A 289 16.09 11.57 -10.03
CA ALA A 289 17.49 11.32 -9.69
C ALA A 289 18.40 11.39 -10.94
N LEU A 290 19.71 11.19 -10.76
CA LEU A 290 20.64 11.18 -11.89
C LEU A 290 20.41 9.95 -12.79
N THR A 291 20.06 8.81 -12.20
CA THR A 291 19.85 7.56 -12.92
C THR A 291 18.42 7.04 -12.75
N HIS A 292 17.95 6.21 -13.70
CA HIS A 292 16.65 5.54 -13.59
C HIS A 292 16.57 4.62 -12.37
N ALA A 293 17.66 3.91 -12.05
CA ALA A 293 17.70 3.02 -10.90
C ALA A 293 17.50 3.78 -9.58
N GLU A 294 18.17 4.91 -9.42
CA GLU A 294 17.96 5.80 -8.27
C GLU A 294 16.54 6.37 -8.28
N ALA A 295 16.04 6.88 -9.42
CA ALA A 295 14.70 7.47 -9.49
C ALA A 295 13.61 6.47 -9.08
N ARG A 296 13.74 5.21 -9.51
CA ARG A 296 12.87 4.09 -9.11
C ARG A 296 12.96 3.76 -7.63
N ARG A 297 14.18 3.69 -7.07
CA ARG A 297 14.38 3.46 -5.64
C ARG A 297 13.73 4.59 -4.82
N GLU A 298 14.01 5.83 -5.20
CA GLU A 298 13.49 7.02 -4.52
C GLU A 298 11.97 7.14 -4.62
N SER A 299 11.35 6.77 -5.74
CA SER A 299 9.88 6.73 -5.86
C SER A 299 9.30 5.62 -4.99
N ALA A 300 9.85 4.41 -5.03
CA ALA A 300 9.35 3.29 -4.25
C ALA A 300 9.40 3.55 -2.73
N LEU A 301 10.51 4.08 -2.22
CA LEU A 301 10.64 4.46 -0.80
C LEU A 301 9.66 5.57 -0.42
N ALA A 302 9.49 6.60 -1.27
CA ALA A 302 8.49 7.65 -1.05
C ALA A 302 7.05 7.11 -1.06
N GLY A 303 6.78 6.09 -1.88
CA GLY A 303 5.51 5.38 -1.89
C GLY A 303 5.21 4.67 -0.57
N LEU A 304 6.19 3.96 0.00
CA LEU A 304 6.07 3.34 1.32
C LEU A 304 5.91 4.36 2.44
N GLU A 305 6.64 5.47 2.38
CA GLU A 305 6.51 6.58 3.32
C GLU A 305 5.09 7.13 3.31
N SER A 306 4.52 7.37 2.13
CA SER A 306 3.15 7.85 1.99
C SER A 306 2.10 6.84 2.44
N TYR A 307 2.28 5.56 2.09
CA TYR A 307 1.40 4.47 2.53
C TYR A 307 1.39 4.34 4.06
N THR A 308 2.57 4.39 4.69
CA THR A 308 2.72 4.27 6.14
C THR A 308 2.26 5.52 6.87
N ALA A 309 2.51 6.72 6.33
CA ALA A 309 2.03 7.99 6.88
C ALA A 309 0.50 8.01 6.97
N ARG A 310 -0.17 7.39 6.01
CA ARG A 310 -1.63 7.25 6.02
C ARG A 310 -2.13 6.40 7.21
N MET A 311 -1.36 5.41 7.63
CA MET A 311 -1.69 4.52 8.76
C MET A 311 -1.21 5.02 10.12
N ALA A 312 -0.23 5.93 10.16
CA ALA A 312 0.39 6.41 11.40
C ALA A 312 -0.63 6.82 12.50
N PRO A 313 -1.74 7.52 12.22
CA PRO A 313 -2.73 7.87 13.24
C PRO A 313 -3.43 6.67 13.91
N GLN A 314 -3.48 5.51 13.25
CA GLN A 314 -4.08 4.28 13.79
C GLN A 314 -3.07 3.44 14.58
N LEU A 315 -1.78 3.66 14.34
CA LEU A 315 -0.69 2.83 14.86
C LEU A 315 -0.05 3.43 16.11
N VAL A 316 -0.08 4.76 16.21
CA VAL A 316 0.58 5.49 17.28
C VAL A 316 -0.46 5.89 18.34
N PRO A 317 -0.21 5.62 19.63
CA PRO A 317 -1.08 6.04 20.73
C PRO A 317 -1.43 7.54 20.67
N GLU A 318 -2.70 7.89 20.93
CA GLU A 318 -3.18 9.28 20.95
C GLU A 318 -2.34 10.19 21.87
N SER A 319 -1.78 9.66 22.96
CA SER A 319 -0.91 10.42 23.87
C SER A 319 0.33 11.00 23.18
N LEU A 320 0.86 10.33 22.15
CA LEU A 320 1.98 10.82 21.35
C LEU A 320 1.51 11.76 20.22
N LEU A 321 0.26 11.64 19.77
CA LEU A 321 -0.34 12.51 18.74
C LEU A 321 -0.85 13.84 19.31
N LEU A 322 -1.10 13.92 20.62
CA LEU A 322 -1.53 15.12 21.33
C LEU A 322 -0.38 16.11 21.60
N GLN A 323 0.86 15.63 21.60
CA GLN A 323 2.02 16.50 21.43
C GLN A 323 1.95 17.00 19.98
N GLN A 324 1.92 18.32 19.75
CA GLN A 324 1.64 18.93 18.44
C GLN A 324 2.68 18.62 17.33
N GLU A 325 3.56 17.64 17.56
CA GLU A 325 4.61 17.19 16.66
C GLU A 325 4.15 15.91 15.95
N GLN A 326 3.90 16.04 14.65
CA GLN A 326 3.51 14.90 13.83
C GLN A 326 4.70 13.96 13.68
N ILE A 327 4.46 12.65 13.82
CA ILE A 327 5.47 11.64 13.50
C ILE A 327 5.77 11.71 12.01
N HIS A 328 7.05 11.83 11.67
CA HIS A 328 7.53 11.87 10.29
C HIS A 328 8.04 10.50 9.89
N ILE A 329 7.53 10.01 8.76
CA ILE A 329 7.87 8.68 8.28
C ILE A 329 9.11 8.75 7.40
N GLY A 330 10.01 7.80 7.60
CA GLY A 330 11.10 7.52 6.68
C GLY A 330 11.15 6.04 6.34
N ALA A 331 11.29 5.72 5.06
CA ALA A 331 11.54 4.37 4.58
C ALA A 331 12.88 4.32 3.88
N GLY A 332 13.72 3.35 4.19
CA GLY A 332 15.05 3.18 3.61
C GLY A 332 15.38 1.73 3.36
N LEU A 333 16.40 1.48 2.55
CA LEU A 333 17.00 0.15 2.41
C LEU A 333 17.86 -0.21 3.62
N THR A 334 18.20 0.78 4.45
CA THR A 334 18.88 0.61 5.72
C THR A 334 18.22 1.47 6.80
N PHE A 335 18.48 1.16 8.07
CA PHE A 335 17.87 1.89 9.20
C PHE A 335 18.40 3.33 9.26
N ALA A 336 19.71 3.54 9.03
CA ALA A 336 20.28 4.88 8.91
C ALA A 336 19.64 5.69 7.77
N GLU A 337 19.36 5.08 6.62
CA GLU A 337 18.66 5.76 5.54
C GLU A 337 17.23 6.14 5.96
N ALA A 338 16.48 5.22 6.54
CA ALA A 338 15.12 5.44 7.00
C ALA A 338 15.05 6.60 8.01
N VAL A 339 15.95 6.61 9.01
CA VAL A 339 16.04 7.70 9.99
C VAL A 339 16.40 9.03 9.31
N ARG A 340 17.39 9.03 8.42
CA ARG A 340 17.80 10.23 7.67
C ARG A 340 16.63 10.80 6.86
N ARG A 341 15.86 9.94 6.20
CA ARG A 341 14.70 10.35 5.38
C ARG A 341 13.58 10.92 6.24
N GLY A 342 13.23 10.25 7.34
CA GLY A 342 12.24 10.77 8.30
C GLY A 342 12.64 12.14 8.87
N LEU A 343 13.91 12.31 9.25
CA LEU A 343 14.44 13.61 9.71
C LEU A 343 14.45 14.67 8.60
N SER A 344 14.79 14.28 7.37
CA SER A 344 14.75 15.19 6.20
C SER A 344 13.33 15.68 5.92
N THR A 345 12.33 14.81 6.08
CA THR A 345 10.90 15.15 5.96
C THR A 345 10.46 16.11 7.05
N TYR A 346 10.87 15.88 8.31
CA TYR A 346 10.64 16.82 9.42
C TYR A 346 11.22 18.21 9.09
N LEU A 347 12.50 18.26 8.74
CA LEU A 347 13.20 19.52 8.48
C LEU A 347 12.59 20.28 7.30
N SER A 348 12.26 19.58 6.21
CA SER A 348 11.66 20.20 5.03
C SER A 348 10.29 20.82 5.35
N ARG A 349 9.48 20.15 6.17
CA ARG A 349 8.19 20.68 6.61
C ARG A 349 8.36 21.89 7.54
N ALA A 350 9.29 21.80 8.49
CA ALA A 350 9.60 22.90 9.40
C ALA A 350 10.11 24.14 8.65
N LEU A 351 10.93 23.94 7.60
CA LEU A 351 11.35 25.01 6.70
C LEU A 351 10.17 25.62 5.93
N GLY A 352 9.30 24.79 5.35
CA GLY A 352 8.10 25.24 4.64
C GLY A 352 7.19 26.10 5.53
N ASN A 353 6.88 25.62 6.74
CA ASN A 353 6.08 26.37 7.73
C ASN A 353 6.72 27.72 8.06
N ARG A 354 8.04 27.76 8.24
CA ARG A 354 8.77 29.01 8.51
C ARG A 354 8.63 30.01 7.35
N THR A 355 8.71 29.54 6.11
CA THR A 355 8.65 30.41 4.92
C THR A 355 7.27 30.97 4.63
N ILE A 356 6.19 30.31 5.09
CA ILE A 356 4.81 30.81 4.97
C ILE A 356 4.58 32.01 5.89
N HIS A 357 5.19 32.00 7.08
CA HIS A 357 4.91 32.98 8.14
C HIS A 357 5.93 34.11 8.25
N GLN A 358 7.08 34.01 7.58
CA GLN A 358 8.18 34.96 7.71
C GLN A 358 8.81 35.28 6.36
N ALA A 359 9.16 36.55 6.15
CA ALA A 359 9.95 36.96 5.00
C ALA A 359 11.33 36.29 5.04
N LEU A 360 11.79 35.80 3.87
CA LEU A 360 13.08 35.13 3.77
C LEU A 360 14.22 36.12 4.01
N ILE A 361 15.04 35.87 5.02
CA ILE A 361 16.26 36.64 5.30
C ILE A 361 17.45 35.83 4.82
N LEU A 362 18.10 36.32 3.75
CA LEU A 362 19.32 35.70 3.24
C LEU A 362 20.54 36.33 3.88
N LYS A 363 21.43 35.51 4.45
CA LYS A 363 22.55 35.97 5.29
C LYS A 363 23.83 36.18 4.48
N HIS A 364 24.21 35.19 3.66
CA HIS A 364 25.47 35.25 2.90
C HIS A 364 25.33 34.65 1.50
N GLY A 365 25.92 35.32 0.50
CA GLY A 365 26.14 34.73 -0.81
C GLY A 365 27.23 33.68 -0.73
N MET A 366 27.02 32.53 -1.36
CA MET A 366 27.99 31.45 -1.44
C MET A 366 28.68 31.51 -2.80
N GLU A 367 30.00 31.67 -2.79
CA GLU A 367 30.82 31.42 -3.96
C GLU A 367 31.36 29.98 -3.83
N CYS A 368 30.80 29.06 -4.61
CA CYS A 368 31.23 27.67 -4.62
C CYS A 368 32.56 27.53 -5.37
N THR A 369 33.67 27.80 -4.69
CA THR A 369 35.02 27.78 -5.30
C THR A 369 35.45 26.39 -5.75
N ARG A 370 34.93 25.34 -5.10
CA ARG A 370 35.18 23.94 -5.46
C ARG A 370 33.96 23.08 -5.11
N MET A 371 33.49 22.30 -6.08
CA MET A 371 32.37 21.37 -5.92
C MET A 371 32.82 19.96 -6.29
N GLU A 372 32.96 19.10 -5.29
CA GLU A 372 33.38 17.70 -5.45
C GLU A 372 32.18 16.75 -5.56
N ASP A 373 31.03 17.17 -5.04
CA ASP A 373 29.80 16.40 -5.11
C ASP A 373 29.26 16.33 -6.55
N VAL A 374 29.25 15.13 -7.11
CA VAL A 374 28.85 14.87 -8.51
C VAL A 374 27.39 15.30 -8.76
N GLN A 375 26.50 15.05 -7.79
CA GLN A 375 25.08 15.41 -7.92
C GLN A 375 24.89 16.92 -7.91
N CYS A 376 25.49 17.65 -6.97
CA CYS A 376 25.45 19.12 -6.99
C CYS A 376 26.03 19.68 -8.28
N GLN A 377 27.17 19.15 -8.75
CA GLN A 377 27.83 19.64 -9.95
C GLN A 377 26.94 19.47 -11.18
N PHE A 378 26.34 18.29 -11.34
CA PHE A 378 25.42 18.03 -12.44
C PHE A 378 24.20 18.95 -12.37
N TYR A 379 23.57 19.09 -11.19
CA TYR A 379 22.37 19.92 -11.06
C TYR A 379 22.64 21.40 -11.35
N TRP A 380 23.77 21.92 -10.85
CA TRP A 380 24.20 23.28 -11.11
C TRP A 380 24.46 23.52 -12.60
N GLN A 381 25.15 22.60 -13.28
CA GLN A 381 25.39 22.69 -14.72
C GLN A 381 24.10 22.65 -15.53
N ALA A 382 23.17 21.75 -15.16
CA ALA A 382 21.87 21.66 -15.82
C ALA A 382 21.06 22.96 -15.68
N LEU A 383 21.03 23.56 -14.48
CA LEU A 383 20.38 24.87 -14.27
C LEU A 383 21.05 25.96 -15.10
N ASN A 384 22.39 26.02 -15.11
CA ASN A 384 23.13 27.00 -15.86
C ASN A 384 22.82 26.95 -17.37
N ILE A 385 22.65 25.74 -17.92
CA ILE A 385 22.28 25.56 -19.33
C ILE A 385 20.82 25.98 -19.60
N LEU A 386 19.90 25.68 -18.67
CA LEU A 386 18.47 25.89 -18.86
C LEU A 386 18.02 27.33 -18.59
N GLU A 387 18.54 27.95 -17.53
CA GLU A 387 18.05 29.23 -16.98
C GLU A 387 19.17 30.25 -16.70
N GLY A 388 20.43 29.89 -16.95
CA GLY A 388 21.60 30.72 -16.64
C GLY A 388 22.14 30.48 -15.23
N GLU A 389 23.24 31.17 -14.89
CA GLU A 389 24.02 30.89 -13.69
C GLU A 389 23.19 31.10 -12.41
N PRO A 390 22.95 30.05 -11.59
CA PRO A 390 22.12 30.17 -10.40
C PRO A 390 22.87 30.84 -9.26
N LEU A 391 22.20 31.71 -8.49
CA LEU A 391 22.77 32.32 -7.29
C LEU A 391 22.57 31.42 -6.08
N ILE A 392 23.63 31.12 -5.34
CA ILE A 392 23.60 30.22 -4.17
C ILE A 392 23.85 31.03 -2.90
N THR A 393 23.06 30.76 -1.85
CA THR A 393 23.10 31.56 -0.63
C THR A 393 22.78 30.72 0.61
N THR A 394 23.26 31.15 1.77
CA THR A 394 22.89 30.54 3.05
C THR A 394 21.75 31.29 3.72
N GLY A 395 20.79 30.52 4.22
CA GLY A 395 19.74 30.99 5.11
C GLY A 395 20.15 30.89 6.58
N GLU A 396 19.23 31.28 7.46
CA GLU A 396 19.35 30.94 8.87
C GLU A 396 19.20 29.43 9.09
N SER A 397 20.04 28.85 9.95
CA SER A 397 19.94 27.44 10.31
C SER A 397 18.60 27.12 10.96
N LEU A 398 18.15 25.88 10.76
CA LEU A 398 16.93 25.33 11.33
C LEU A 398 17.32 24.24 12.31
N LEU A 399 17.10 24.43 13.62
CA LEU A 399 17.55 23.50 14.68
C LEU A 399 19.05 23.15 14.57
N GLY A 400 19.88 24.13 14.20
CA GLY A 400 21.31 23.92 13.98
C GLY A 400 21.68 23.33 12.61
N PHE A 401 20.71 22.89 11.80
CA PHE A 401 20.95 22.34 10.46
C PHE A 401 21.11 23.44 9.39
N PRO A 402 22.01 23.25 8.41
CA PRO A 402 22.23 24.21 7.34
C PRO A 402 21.01 24.33 6.42
N VAL A 403 20.68 25.58 6.07
CA VAL A 403 19.67 25.93 5.07
C VAL A 403 20.36 26.64 3.91
N VAL A 404 20.17 26.13 2.70
CA VAL A 404 20.71 26.69 1.46
C VAL A 404 19.55 27.14 0.58
N TRP A 405 19.79 28.18 -0.20
CA TRP A 405 18.83 28.74 -1.15
C TRP A 405 19.48 28.92 -2.50
N VAL A 406 18.78 28.49 -3.55
CA VAL A 406 19.21 28.62 -4.95
C VAL A 406 18.21 29.51 -5.68
N HIS A 407 18.69 30.60 -6.27
CA HIS A 407 17.90 31.43 -7.17
C HIS A 407 18.05 30.89 -8.60
N SER A 408 16.92 30.58 -9.23
CA SER A 408 16.86 30.19 -10.64
C SER A 408 15.59 30.76 -11.26
N GLY A 409 15.72 31.39 -12.43
CA GLY A 409 14.65 32.19 -13.02
C GLY A 409 14.22 33.33 -12.09
N ASP A 410 12.93 33.35 -11.72
CA ASP A 410 12.32 34.37 -10.86
C ASP A 410 12.04 33.88 -9.43
N CYS A 411 12.52 32.69 -9.06
CA CYS A 411 12.18 32.02 -7.80
C CYS A 411 13.41 31.63 -6.98
N TRP A 412 13.25 31.66 -5.66
CA TRP A 412 14.21 31.09 -4.71
C TRP A 412 13.74 29.72 -4.25
N TYR A 413 14.61 28.72 -4.37
CA TYR A 413 14.34 27.34 -3.98
C TYR A 413 15.17 26.97 -2.76
N GLY A 414 14.50 26.62 -1.68
CA GLY A 414 15.12 26.30 -0.40
C GLY A 414 15.38 24.80 -0.22
N GLY A 415 16.42 24.49 0.56
CA GLY A 415 16.73 23.15 1.01
C GLY A 415 17.37 23.17 2.39
N VAL A 416 16.98 22.23 3.23
CA VAL A 416 17.56 21.99 4.56
C VAL A 416 17.97 20.52 4.65
N SER A 417 19.13 20.26 5.24
CA SER A 417 19.61 18.89 5.41
C SER A 417 20.70 18.79 6.48
N LEU A 418 21.24 17.59 6.67
CA LEU A 418 22.21 17.27 7.72
C LEU A 418 23.62 17.85 7.46
N SER A 419 23.88 18.29 6.22
CA SER A 419 25.13 18.94 5.81
C SER A 419 24.88 20.01 4.75
N VAL A 420 25.83 20.93 4.56
CA VAL A 420 25.74 21.97 3.54
C VAL A 420 25.67 21.37 2.14
N THR A 421 26.43 20.31 1.85
CA THR A 421 26.36 19.59 0.57
C THR A 421 24.96 19.05 0.31
N LEU A 422 24.35 18.36 1.29
CA LEU A 422 23.01 17.78 1.10
C LEU A 422 21.93 18.87 1.00
N ALA A 423 22.05 19.96 1.76
CA ALA A 423 21.12 21.09 1.68
C ALA A 423 21.21 21.79 0.31
N LEU A 424 22.43 21.99 -0.21
CA LEU A 424 22.66 22.53 -1.56
C LEU A 424 22.09 21.59 -2.62
N ARG A 425 22.39 20.29 -2.53
CA ARG A 425 21.88 19.27 -3.45
C ARG A 425 20.36 19.29 -3.52
N GLN A 426 19.68 19.34 -2.37
CA GLN A 426 18.22 19.44 -2.31
C GLN A 426 17.72 20.74 -2.94
N SER A 427 18.37 21.87 -2.67
CA SER A 427 17.97 23.18 -3.22
C SER A 427 18.10 23.23 -4.75
N LEU A 428 19.22 22.72 -5.29
CA LEU A 428 19.46 22.64 -6.74
C LEU A 428 18.45 21.69 -7.41
N LYS A 429 18.16 20.55 -6.79
CA LYS A 429 17.14 19.62 -7.28
C LYS A 429 15.75 20.26 -7.28
N ASN A 430 15.38 20.96 -6.20
CA ASN A 430 14.11 21.68 -6.11
C ASN A 430 13.99 22.75 -7.20
N ALA A 431 15.07 23.48 -7.51
CA ALA A 431 15.10 24.45 -8.59
C ALA A 431 14.93 23.79 -9.97
N LEU A 432 15.64 22.70 -10.24
CA LEU A 432 15.51 21.96 -11.51
C LEU A 432 14.11 21.42 -11.73
N MET A 433 13.49 20.92 -10.67
CA MET A 433 12.15 20.35 -10.69
C MET A 433 11.03 21.38 -10.57
N LYS A 434 11.38 22.66 -10.34
CA LYS A 434 10.45 23.76 -10.09
C LYS A 434 9.43 23.43 -9.01
N THR A 435 9.89 22.86 -7.89
CA THR A 435 9.04 22.42 -6.79
C THR A 435 8.37 23.62 -6.12
N GLU A 436 7.07 23.82 -6.35
CA GLU A 436 6.32 24.98 -5.85
C GLU A 436 6.38 25.13 -4.32
N ALA A 437 6.25 24.03 -3.59
CA ALA A 437 6.29 24.00 -2.12
C ALA A 437 7.64 24.46 -1.52
N ALA A 438 8.70 24.48 -2.33
CA ALA A 438 10.04 24.92 -1.93
C ALA A 438 10.39 26.32 -2.47
N SER A 439 9.48 26.95 -3.23
CA SER A 439 9.71 28.23 -3.90
C SER A 439 9.19 29.42 -3.09
N VAL A 440 9.95 30.52 -3.07
CA VAL A 440 9.55 31.79 -2.42
C VAL A 440 9.84 32.96 -3.36
N SER A 441 8.86 33.87 -3.50
CA SER A 441 8.97 35.04 -4.38
C SER A 441 9.40 36.33 -3.66
N SER A 442 9.24 36.42 -2.34
CA SER A 442 9.57 37.62 -1.56
C SER A 442 10.77 37.38 -0.65
N VAL A 443 11.87 38.06 -0.92
CA VAL A 443 13.14 37.89 -0.21
C VAL A 443 13.72 39.22 0.24
N ILE A 444 14.15 39.29 1.49
CA ILE A 444 14.94 40.40 2.03
C ILE A 444 16.41 40.09 1.78
N TRP A 445 16.95 40.71 0.72
CA TRP A 445 18.35 40.54 0.30
C TRP A 445 19.20 41.75 0.66
N ASN A 446 19.98 41.64 1.74
CA ASN A 446 20.92 42.69 2.16
C ASN A 446 22.31 42.44 1.59
N ASN A 447 22.43 42.50 0.25
CA ASN A 447 23.65 42.43 -0.56
C ASN A 447 24.92 41.92 0.18
N PRO A 448 24.96 40.62 0.52
CA PRO A 448 25.89 40.12 1.51
C PRO A 448 27.29 39.86 0.92
N LYS A 449 28.32 39.92 1.78
CA LYS A 449 29.68 39.50 1.43
C LYS A 449 29.66 38.05 0.97
N GLN A 450 30.26 37.79 -0.21
CA GLN A 450 30.45 36.45 -0.72
C GLN A 450 31.43 35.69 0.19
N GLN A 451 31.06 34.46 0.56
CA GLN A 451 31.92 33.53 1.28
C GLN A 451 32.31 32.40 0.34
N SER A 452 33.60 32.14 0.23
CA SER A 452 34.12 30.99 -0.51
C SER A 452 33.81 29.70 0.25
N VAL A 453 33.06 28.79 -0.36
CA VAL A 453 32.68 27.52 0.26
C VAL A 453 33.09 26.35 -0.64
N THR A 454 33.74 25.35 -0.03
CA THR A 454 33.99 24.06 -0.67
C THR A 454 32.82 23.13 -0.40
N ILE A 455 32.30 22.48 -1.45
CA ILE A 455 31.24 21.47 -1.37
C ILE A 455 31.89 20.08 -1.50
N PRO A 456 32.13 19.36 -0.38
CA PRO A 456 32.72 18.02 -0.41
C PRO A 456 31.75 16.99 -0.99
N SER A 457 32.27 15.82 -1.38
CA SER A 457 31.45 14.66 -1.77
C SER A 457 30.47 14.28 -0.67
N GLY A 458 29.21 14.02 -1.03
CA GLY A 458 28.20 13.49 -0.13
C GLY A 458 27.77 12.07 -0.56
N ASP A 459 28.69 11.12 -0.51
CA ASP A 459 28.42 9.75 -0.96
C ASP A 459 27.27 9.10 -0.15
N PRO A 460 26.30 8.43 -0.81
CA PRO A 460 25.15 7.82 -0.15
C PRO A 460 25.52 6.84 0.96
N ILE A 461 26.72 6.26 0.91
CA ILE A 461 27.21 5.21 1.82
C ILE A 461 27.38 5.73 3.27
N ASP A 462 27.42 7.05 3.48
CA ASP A 462 27.66 7.67 4.79
C ASP A 462 26.38 8.00 5.61
N HIS A 463 25.26 7.32 5.34
CA HIS A 463 24.00 7.57 6.08
C HIS A 463 24.17 7.51 7.60
N ALA A 464 24.86 6.50 8.11
CA ALA A 464 25.12 6.35 9.55
C ALA A 464 25.91 7.54 10.13
N LEU A 465 26.94 8.01 9.41
CA LEU A 465 27.76 9.15 9.84
C LEU A 465 26.93 10.44 9.91
N TRP A 466 26.07 10.67 8.93
CA TRP A 466 25.20 11.85 8.90
C TRP A 466 24.16 11.80 10.01
N VAL A 467 23.53 10.64 10.25
CA VAL A 467 22.57 10.49 11.35
C VAL A 467 23.25 10.71 12.70
N ARG A 468 24.43 10.14 12.95
CA ARG A 468 25.20 10.40 14.20
C ARG A 468 25.48 11.88 14.38
N SER A 469 25.94 12.54 13.32
CA SER A 469 26.24 13.98 13.34
C SER A 469 24.96 14.79 13.64
N ALA A 470 23.83 14.40 13.05
CA ALA A 470 22.54 15.03 13.29
C ALA A 470 22.07 14.87 14.74
N VAL A 471 22.22 13.69 15.33
CA VAL A 471 21.89 13.45 16.75
C VAL A 471 22.74 14.34 17.66
N GLN A 472 24.03 14.52 17.36
CA GLN A 472 24.89 15.44 18.12
C GLN A 472 24.46 16.91 17.99
N ILE A 473 24.05 17.33 16.79
CA ILE A 473 23.51 18.69 16.57
C ILE A 473 22.22 18.89 17.39
N LEU A 474 21.30 17.91 17.37
CA LEU A 474 20.06 17.97 18.14
C LEU A 474 20.33 18.04 19.65
N LYS A 475 21.26 17.23 20.17
CA LYS A 475 21.70 17.27 21.58
C LYS A 475 22.23 18.66 21.97
N GLN A 476 22.98 19.33 21.10
CA GLN A 476 23.46 20.70 21.33
C GLN A 476 22.32 21.75 21.34
N GLN A 477 21.17 21.43 20.74
CA GLN A 477 19.97 22.25 20.73
C GLN A 477 18.94 21.80 21.79
N HIS A 478 19.34 20.97 22.77
CA HIS A 478 18.44 20.42 23.80
C HIS A 478 17.21 19.70 23.21
N THR A 479 17.39 19.10 22.04
CA THR A 479 16.35 18.34 21.32
C THR A 479 16.77 16.88 21.26
N ARG A 480 15.84 15.98 21.56
CA ARG A 480 16.03 14.53 21.50
C ARG A 480 15.40 13.98 20.23
N LEU A 481 16.10 13.05 19.57
CA LEU A 481 15.57 12.24 18.48
C LEU A 481 14.90 10.99 19.05
N GLU A 482 13.61 10.81 18.80
CA GLU A 482 12.86 9.59 19.08
C GLU A 482 12.55 8.84 17.78
N VAL A 483 12.77 7.53 17.80
CA VAL A 483 12.59 6.66 16.64
C VAL A 483 11.66 5.51 16.99
N PHE A 484 10.71 5.22 16.11
CA PHE A 484 9.72 4.16 16.26
C PHE A 484 9.83 3.19 15.08
N ASP A 485 9.83 1.88 15.34
CA ASP A 485 9.73 0.87 14.27
C ASP A 485 8.27 0.80 13.80
N LEU A 486 8.06 1.06 12.51
CA LEU A 486 6.77 1.10 11.84
C LEU A 486 6.62 -0.01 10.78
N ARG A 487 7.29 -1.15 10.95
CA ARG A 487 7.05 -2.36 10.14
C ARG A 487 5.91 -3.19 10.73
N TRP A 488 4.69 -2.64 10.69
CA TRP A 488 3.49 -3.21 11.32
C TRP A 488 2.78 -4.29 10.49
N GLU A 489 3.00 -4.35 9.18
CA GLU A 489 2.55 -5.44 8.31
C GLU A 489 3.62 -6.51 8.11
N SER A 490 3.19 -7.73 7.76
CA SER A 490 4.11 -8.83 7.41
C SER A 490 5.05 -8.46 6.27
N PHE A 491 4.53 -7.89 5.18
CA PHE A 491 5.34 -7.56 4.00
C PHE A 491 6.45 -6.54 4.31
N LEU A 492 6.21 -5.62 5.25
CA LEU A 492 7.21 -4.63 5.69
C LEU A 492 8.34 -5.25 6.53
N ARG A 493 8.08 -6.36 7.22
CA ARG A 493 9.09 -7.08 8.03
C ARG A 493 9.87 -8.10 7.22
N GLU A 494 9.20 -8.73 6.26
CA GLU A 494 9.79 -9.73 5.37
C GLU A 494 10.58 -9.08 4.23
N GLY A 495 10.29 -7.82 3.93
CA GLY A 495 10.97 -7.05 2.88
C GLY A 495 12.35 -6.54 3.29
N PRO A 496 13.21 -6.22 2.30
CA PRO A 496 14.55 -5.68 2.51
C PRO A 496 14.49 -4.16 2.76
N VAL A 497 13.57 -3.71 3.62
CA VAL A 497 13.37 -2.29 3.94
C VAL A 497 13.22 -2.05 5.42
N GLU A 498 13.61 -0.86 5.83
CA GLU A 498 13.39 -0.30 7.14
C GLU A 498 12.35 0.81 7.02
N VAL A 499 11.36 0.82 7.91
CA VAL A 499 10.33 1.87 7.97
C VAL A 499 10.23 2.36 9.39
N VAL A 500 10.52 3.65 9.58
CA VAL A 500 10.59 4.26 10.90
C VAL A 500 9.73 5.50 11.00
N GLY A 501 9.22 5.76 12.19
CA GLY A 501 8.63 7.02 12.60
C GLY A 501 9.63 7.84 13.38
N ILE A 502 9.74 9.13 13.06
CA ILE A 502 10.64 10.08 13.71
C ILE A 502 9.83 11.15 14.41
N MET A 503 10.21 11.43 15.66
CA MET A 503 9.71 12.55 16.44
C MET A 503 10.90 13.27 17.09
N LEU A 504 10.84 14.58 17.16
CA LEU A 504 11.79 15.39 17.94
C LEU A 504 11.06 15.85 19.20
N SER A 505 11.73 15.84 20.35
CA SER A 505 11.15 16.31 21.61
C SER A 505 12.14 17.18 22.38
N GLU A 506 11.68 18.18 23.12
CA GLU A 506 12.55 18.98 23.98
C GLU A 506 13.03 18.14 25.18
N GLU A 507 14.33 18.22 25.50
CA GLU A 507 14.86 17.59 26.71
C GLU A 507 14.33 18.34 27.95
N VAL A 508 13.40 17.71 28.68
CA VAL A 508 12.98 18.20 29.99
C VAL A 508 14.18 18.08 30.93
N SER A 509 14.79 19.23 31.26
CA SER A 509 15.87 19.30 32.25
C SER A 509 15.38 18.67 33.55
N SER A 510 15.95 17.52 33.92
CA SER A 510 15.61 16.76 35.12
C SER A 510 16.37 17.27 36.34
#